data_AF-R6A3Y7-F1
#
_entry.id   AF-R6A3Y7-F1
#
_cell.length_a   1.000
_cell.length_b   1.000
_cell.length_c   1.000
_cell.angle_alpha   90.00
_cell.angle_beta   90.00
_cell.angle_gamma   90.00
#
_symmetry.space_group_name_H-M   'P 1'
#
loop_
_entity.id
_entity.type
_entity.pdbx_description
1 polymer ?
#
loop_
_entity_poly.entity_id
_entity_poly.type
_entity_poly.pdbx_seq_one_letter_code
_entity_poly.pdbx_strand_id
1 'polypeptide(L)'
;MVLQHAISRLRYEQNLTQEEVARKLQLSQSVVSKIERNAMDVKLTDLVRYVNTLGGKLSLQVDLPSGKKIFVPLTNFEHSKAFRKS
;
A
#
# COMPACT_ATOMS: atom_id res chain seq x y z
N MET A 1 7.07 -7.93 -11.51
CA MET A 1 6.86 -6.61 -12.15
C MET A 1 5.45 -6.01 -11.96
N VAL A 2 4.49 -6.70 -11.33
CA VAL A 2 3.06 -6.28 -11.34
C VAL A 2 2.69 -5.27 -10.23
N LEU A 3 3.33 -5.35 -9.06
CA LEU A 3 2.93 -4.55 -7.88
C LEU A 3 3.26 -3.06 -8.01
N GLN A 4 4.46 -2.73 -8.51
CA GLN A 4 4.87 -1.36 -8.82
C GLN A 4 3.85 -0.64 -9.72
N HIS A 5 3.45 -1.30 -10.81
CA HIS A 5 2.49 -0.73 -11.76
C HIS A 5 1.12 -0.51 -11.11
N ALA A 6 0.67 -1.44 -10.26
CA ALA A 6 -0.61 -1.30 -9.55
C ALA A 6 -0.61 -0.11 -8.58
N ILE A 7 0.45 0.09 -7.81
CA ILE A 7 0.52 1.18 -6.80
C ILE A 7 0.65 2.55 -7.46
N SER A 8 1.56 2.71 -8.43
CA SER A 8 1.71 3.97 -9.15
C SER A 8 0.43 4.30 -9.92
N ARG A 9 -0.27 3.30 -10.47
CA ARG A 9 -1.56 3.49 -11.17
C ARG A 9 -2.65 4.03 -10.24
N LEU A 10 -2.76 3.54 -9.00
CA LEU A 10 -3.71 4.11 -8.02
C LEU A 10 -3.44 5.60 -7.75
N ARG A 11 -2.17 6.01 -7.74
CA ARG A 11 -1.81 7.43 -7.59
C ARG A 11 -2.19 8.26 -8.82
N TYR A 12 -1.91 7.73 -10.02
CA TYR A 12 -2.25 8.41 -11.28
C TYR A 12 -3.77 8.58 -11.46
N GLU A 13 -4.57 7.56 -11.12
CA GLU A 13 -6.04 7.62 -11.20
C GLU A 13 -6.64 8.68 -10.26
N GLN A 14 -5.91 9.08 -9.22
CA GLN A 14 -6.28 10.13 -8.27
C GLN A 14 -5.66 11.50 -8.59
N ASN A 15 -4.90 11.62 -9.68
CA ASN A 15 -4.18 12.84 -10.08
C ASN A 15 -3.24 13.40 -8.98
N LEU A 16 -2.59 12.53 -8.21
CA LEU A 16 -1.68 12.92 -7.14
C LEU A 16 -0.21 12.78 -7.54
N THR A 17 0.62 13.66 -7.00
CA THR A 17 2.09 13.57 -7.02
C THR A 17 2.59 12.65 -5.91
N GLN A 18 3.83 12.15 -6.04
CA GLN A 18 4.46 11.35 -4.97
C GLN A 18 4.63 12.15 -3.67
N GLU A 19 4.83 13.46 -3.75
CA GLU A 19 4.92 14.34 -2.58
C GLU A 19 3.58 14.50 -1.86
N GLU A 20 2.48 14.61 -2.59
CA GLU A 20 1.13 14.69 -2.00
C GLU A 20 0.77 13.40 -1.28
N VAL A 21 1.11 12.25 -1.88
CA VAL A 21 0.94 10.95 -1.25
C VAL A 21 1.83 10.81 -0.01
N ALA A 22 3.07 11.27 -0.07
CA ALA A 22 3.99 11.28 1.06
C ALA A 22 3.45 12.11 2.24
N ARG A 23 2.91 13.31 1.96
CA ARG A 23 2.24 14.16 2.96
C ARG A 23 1.05 13.45 3.60
N LYS A 24 0.19 12.82 2.80
CA LYS A 24 -0.99 12.08 3.29
C LYS A 24 -0.61 10.89 4.18
N LEU A 25 0.51 10.22 3.87
CA LEU A 25 0.99 9.05 4.62
C LEU A 25 1.95 9.38 5.77
N GLN A 26 2.31 10.65 5.95
CA GLN A 26 3.35 11.09 6.90
C GLN A 26 4.69 10.37 6.66
N LEU A 27 5.03 10.15 5.39
CA LEU A 27 6.28 9.55 4.94
C LEU A 27 7.10 10.57 4.15
N SER A 28 8.37 10.26 3.88
CA SER A 28 9.14 11.05 2.92
C SER A 28 8.80 10.65 1.48
N GLN A 29 8.93 11.58 0.54
CA GLN A 29 8.75 11.29 -0.89
C GLN A 29 9.70 10.19 -1.37
N SER A 30 10.92 10.11 -0.81
CA SER A 30 11.87 9.04 -1.09
C SER A 30 11.32 7.66 -0.70
N VAL A 31 10.64 7.55 0.45
CA VAL A 31 9.99 6.29 0.89
C VAL A 31 8.85 5.91 -0.06
N VAL A 32 7.99 6.86 -0.45
CA VAL A 32 6.92 6.63 -1.44
C VAL A 32 7.50 6.17 -2.78
N SER A 33 8.58 6.81 -3.23
CA SER A 33 9.26 6.46 -4.47
C SER A 33 9.90 5.07 -4.43
N LYS A 34 10.41 4.63 -3.26
CA LYS A 34 10.94 3.26 -3.06
C LYS A 34 9.83 2.21 -3.04
N ILE A 35 8.68 2.54 -2.42
CA ILE A 35 7.48 1.70 -2.42
C ILE A 35 6.99 1.50 -3.86
N GLU A 36 6.83 2.58 -4.63
CA GLU A 36 6.39 2.52 -6.02
C GLU A 36 7.40 1.80 -6.93
N ARG A 37 8.70 1.88 -6.66
CA ARG A 37 9.74 1.23 -7.48
C ARG A 37 10.05 -0.22 -7.07
N ASN A 38 9.28 -0.81 -6.17
CA ASN A 38 9.49 -2.20 -5.71
C ASN A 38 10.92 -2.44 -5.15
N ALA A 39 11.59 -1.36 -4.68
CA ALA A 39 13.01 -1.37 -4.31
C ALA A 39 13.25 -1.68 -2.82
N MET A 40 12.19 -1.93 -2.06
CA MET A 40 12.24 -2.43 -0.70
C MET A 40 11.18 -3.52 -0.56
N ASP A 41 11.41 -4.48 0.34
CA ASP A 41 10.34 -5.27 0.94
C ASP A 41 9.34 -4.31 1.61
N VAL A 42 8.38 -3.82 0.82
CA VAL A 42 7.30 -2.98 1.31
C VAL A 42 6.50 -3.84 2.27
N LYS A 43 6.45 -3.45 3.54
CA LYS A 43 5.62 -4.15 4.51
C LYS A 43 4.18 -4.10 4.02
N LEU A 44 3.50 -5.25 4.02
CA LEU A 44 2.09 -5.34 3.64
C LEU A 44 1.22 -4.32 4.39
N THR A 45 1.60 -3.99 5.64
CA THR A 45 0.98 -2.94 6.45
C THR A 45 1.05 -1.54 5.83
N ASP A 46 2.19 -1.18 5.23
CA ASP A 46 2.37 0.13 4.59
C ASP A 46 1.55 0.21 3.31
N LEU A 47 1.46 -0.91 2.57
CA LEU A 47 0.62 -1.02 1.37
C LEU A 47 -0.87 -0.90 1.71
N VAL A 48 -1.34 -1.57 2.77
CA VAL A 48 -2.73 -1.46 3.22
C VAL A 48 -3.05 -0.03 3.65
N ARG A 49 -2.16 0.62 4.40
CA ARG A 49 -2.31 2.03 4.79
C ARG A 49 -2.36 2.93 3.56
N TYR A 50 -1.48 2.71 2.59
CA TYR A 50 -1.45 3.45 1.32
C TYR A 50 -2.80 3.38 0.60
N VAL A 51 -3.29 2.16 0.34
CA VAL A 51 -4.53 1.92 -0.41
C VAL A 51 -5.74 2.49 0.32
N ASN A 52 -5.84 2.28 1.63
CA ASN A 52 -6.96 2.78 2.43
C ASN A 52 -6.97 4.32 2.53
N THR A 53 -5.80 4.96 2.61
CA THR A 53 -5.68 6.43 2.63
C THR A 53 -6.19 7.07 1.35
N LEU A 54 -6.11 6.34 0.23
CA LEU A 54 -6.66 6.77 -1.07
C LEU A 54 -8.13 6.35 -1.28
N GLY A 55 -8.81 5.84 -0.25
CA GLY A 55 -10.21 5.37 -0.34
C GLY A 55 -10.37 4.03 -1.06
N GLY A 56 -9.28 3.35 -1.38
CA GLY A 56 -9.28 2.01 -1.96
C GLY A 56 -9.48 0.92 -0.90
N LYS A 57 -9.73 -0.30 -1.36
CA LYS A 57 -9.79 -1.50 -0.51
C LYS A 57 -8.77 -2.50 -1.03
N LEU A 58 -7.91 -3.01 -0.14
CA LEU A 58 -6.94 -4.05 -0.49
C LEU A 58 -7.44 -5.42 -0.02
N SER A 59 -7.25 -6.44 -0.85
CA SER A 59 -7.50 -7.83 -0.49
C SER A 59 -6.44 -8.73 -1.11
N LEU A 60 -6.14 -9.85 -0.45
CA LEU A 60 -5.32 -10.91 -1.02
C LEU A 60 -6.22 -11.94 -1.67
N GLN A 61 -5.87 -12.35 -2.88
CA GLN A 61 -6.43 -13.54 -3.51
C GLN A 61 -5.37 -14.65 -3.44
N VAL A 62 -5.76 -15.81 -2.94
CA VAL A 62 -4.94 -17.02 -2.94
C VAL A 62 -5.59 -18.04 -3.87
N ASP A 63 -4.88 -18.40 -4.93
CA ASP A 63 -5.28 -19.46 -5.86
C ASP A 63 -4.68 -20.80 -5.37
N LEU A 64 -5.55 -21.75 -5.01
CA LEU A 64 -5.13 -23.08 -4.57
C LEU A 64 -4.98 -24.05 -5.76
N PRO A 65 -4.10 -25.07 -5.67
CA PRO A 65 -3.98 -26.11 -6.71
C PRO A 65 -5.29 -26.86 -6.99
N SER A 66 -6.22 -26.88 -6.03
CA SER A 66 -7.57 -27.45 -6.20
C SER A 66 -8.51 -26.60 -7.06
N GLY A 67 -8.06 -25.43 -7.55
CA GLY A 67 -8.88 -24.47 -8.30
C GLY A 67 -9.72 -23.55 -7.40
N LYS A 68 -9.73 -23.78 -6.08
CA LYS A 68 -10.42 -22.92 -5.11
C LYS A 68 -9.67 -21.60 -4.94
N LYS A 69 -10.41 -20.48 -4.91
CA LYS A 69 -9.89 -19.13 -4.63
C LYS A 69 -10.30 -18.67 -3.23
N ILE A 70 -9.35 -18.16 -2.46
CA ILE A 70 -9.60 -17.57 -1.14
C ILE A 70 -9.36 -16.07 -1.24
N PHE A 71 -10.36 -15.28 -0.84
CA PHE A 71 -10.26 -13.83 -0.74
C PHE A 71 -10.12 -13.42 0.72
N VAL A 72 -9.01 -12.78 1.07
CA VAL A 72 -8.74 -12.27 2.41
C VAL A 72 -8.76 -10.74 2.35
N PRO A 73 -9.84 -10.07 2.79
CA PRO A 73 -9.86 -8.62 2.88
C PRO A 73 -8.80 -8.15 3.88
N LEU A 74 -7.97 -7.18 3.49
CA LEU A 74 -6.99 -6.57 4.36
C LEU A 74 -7.58 -5.29 4.96
N THR A 75 -8.58 -5.49 5.83
CA THR A 75 -9.25 -4.44 6.60
C THR A 75 -8.82 -4.51 8.06
N ASN A 76 -8.67 -3.36 8.73
CA ASN A 76 -8.10 -3.17 10.08
C ASN A 76 -6.57 -3.29 10.19
N PHE A 77 -5.90 -2.15 10.02
CA PHE A 77 -4.64 -1.85 10.73
C PHE A 77 -4.83 -0.52 11.48
N GLU A 78 -5.83 -0.48 12.35
CA GLU A 78 -6.01 0.61 13.32
C GLU A 78 -4.79 0.61 14.24
N HIS A 79 -3.84 1.50 13.95
CA HIS A 79 -2.83 2.07 14.85
C HIS A 79 -2.35 1.20 16.03
N SER A 80 -1.20 0.53 15.90
CA SER A 80 -0.26 0.57 17.02
C SER A 80 0.39 1.96 17.02
N LYS A 81 -0.21 2.90 17.75
CA LYS A 81 0.49 4.12 18.22
C LYS A 81 1.57 3.67 19.21
N ALA A 82 2.66 3.10 18.72
CA ALA A 82 3.78 2.68 19.55
C ALA A 82 5.12 2.86 18.83
N PHE A 83 5.33 3.99 18.16
CA PHE A 83 6.68 4.51 17.93
C PHE A 83 6.66 6.01 17.66
N ARG A 84 6.37 6.78 18.72
CA ARG A 84 6.80 8.18 18.83
C ARG A 84 7.45 8.31 20.21
N LYS A 85 8.73 7.98 20.28
CA LYS A 85 9.65 8.42 21.33
C LYS A 85 11.08 8.22 20.86
N SER A 86 11.62 9.27 20.24
CA SER A 86 12.76 10.06 20.70
C SER A 86 13.32 10.88 19.55
#